data_AF-A0A537KRE6-F1
#
_entry.id   AF-A0A537KRE6-F1
#
_cell.length_a   1.000
_cell.length_b   1.000
_cell.length_c   1.000
_cell.angle_alpha   90.00
_cell.angle_beta   90.00
_cell.angle_gamma   90.00
#
_symmetry.space_group_name_H-M   'P 1'
#
loop_
_entity.id
_entity.type
_entity.pdbx_description
1 polymer ?
#
loop_
_entity_poly.entity_id
_entity_poly.type
_entity_poly.pdbx_seq_one_letter_code
_entity_poly.pdbx_strand_id
1 'polypeptide(L)'
;MTGINRIFLGFMIVAGLAAGFVLVAKPELRDFRISPYFWILIAMALFELAAFARGRGAPGTMLAIEIRLLGFVLAIVLMVAVPILAGSPARLF
;
A
#
# COMPACT_ATOMS: atom_id res chain seq x y z
N MET A 1 -0.12 -4.94 -19.82
CA MET A 1 -0.72 -4.53 -18.54
C MET A 1 -2.21 -4.26 -18.74
N THR A 2 -3.10 -4.87 -17.95
CA THR A 2 -4.55 -4.66 -18.04
C THR A 2 -4.96 -3.34 -17.35
N GLY A 3 -6.20 -2.87 -17.59
CA GLY A 3 -6.72 -1.65 -16.97
C GLY A 3 -6.79 -1.74 -15.44
N ILE A 4 -7.22 -2.88 -14.90
CA ILE A 4 -7.29 -3.11 -13.46
C ILE A 4 -5.91 -3.10 -12.79
N ASN A 5 -4.87 -3.57 -13.48
CA ASN A 5 -3.50 -3.52 -12.96
C ASN A 5 -3.02 -2.06 -12.79
N ARG A 6 -3.34 -1.18 -13.74
CA ARG A 6 -2.97 0.25 -13.63
C ARG A 6 -3.69 0.93 -12.47
N ILE A 7 -4.98 0.62 -12.28
CA ILE A 7 -5.78 1.14 -11.17
C ILE A 7 -5.22 0.65 -9.83
N PHE A 8 -4.89 -0.63 -9.73
CA PHE A 8 -4.25 -1.20 -8.55
C PHE A 8 -2.94 -0.49 -8.21
N LEU A 9 -2.05 -0.30 -9.18
CA LEU A 9 -0.78 0.39 -8.94
C LEU A 9 -0.98 1.84 -8.52
N GLY A 10 -1.92 2.57 -9.15
CA GLY A 10 -2.30 3.91 -8.73
C GLY A 10 -2.83 3.95 -7.30
N PHE A 11 -3.68 2.98 -6.93
CA PHE A 11 -4.17 2.83 -5.57
C PHE A 11 -3.04 2.58 -4.56
N MET A 12 -2.08 1.70 -4.89
CA MET A 12 -0.93 1.40 -4.02
C MET A 12 0.00 2.62 -3.86
N ILE A 13 0.17 3.45 -4.90
CA ILE A 13 0.87 4.74 -4.79
C ILE A 13 0.20 5.61 -3.73
N VAL A 14 -1.12 5.79 -3.85
CA VAL A 14 -1.89 6.63 -2.94
C VAL A 14 -1.84 6.09 -1.52
N ALA A 15 -1.95 4.78 -1.34
CA ALA A 15 -1.86 4.14 -0.02
C ALA A 15 -0.48 4.34 0.62
N GLY A 16 0.60 4.15 -0.14
CA GLY A 16 1.97 4.37 0.33
C GLY A 16 2.24 5.82 0.73
N LEU A 17 1.81 6.77 -0.11
CA LEU A 17 1.90 8.20 0.19
C LEU A 17 1.09 8.57 1.43
N ALA A 18 -0.16 8.12 1.53
CA ALA A 18 -1.03 8.40 2.67
C ALA A 18 -0.41 7.87 3.98
N ALA A 19 0.08 6.62 3.98
CA ALA A 19 0.78 6.06 5.13
C ALA A 19 2.05 6.87 5.48
N GLY A 20 2.86 7.21 4.48
CA GLY A 20 4.06 8.04 4.68
C GLY A 20 3.75 9.40 5.30
N PHE A 21 2.73 10.11 4.79
CA PHE A 21 2.30 11.40 5.36
C PHE A 21 1.75 11.26 6.77
N VAL A 22 0.99 10.20 7.06
CA VAL A 22 0.52 9.90 8.42
C VAL A 22 1.71 9.70 9.36
N LEU A 23 2.74 8.97 8.95
CA LEU A 23 3.95 8.74 9.75
C LEU A 23 4.84 9.98 9.89
N VAL A 24 4.67 11.00 9.05
CA VAL A 24 5.28 12.32 9.23
C VAL A 24 4.49 13.14 10.25
N ALA A 25 3.17 13.16 10.12
CA ALA A 25 2.29 13.93 11.01
C ALA A 25 2.18 13.33 12.42
N LYS A 26 2.35 12.01 12.55
CA LYS A 26 2.18 11.22 13.76
C LYS A 26 3.30 10.18 13.90
N PRO A 27 4.53 10.61 14.20
CA PRO A 27 5.67 9.71 14.33
C PRO A 27 5.49 8.63 15.41
N GLU A 28 4.67 8.90 16.43
CA GLU A 28 4.31 7.94 17.49
C GLU A 28 3.61 6.67 16.98
N LEU A 29 3.02 6.70 15.77
CA LEU A 29 2.38 5.53 15.18
C LEU A 29 3.38 4.49 14.63
N ARG A 30 4.68 4.80 14.61
CA ARG A 30 5.72 3.83 14.22
C ARG A 30 5.90 2.72 15.23
N ASP A 31 5.79 3.05 16.52
CA ASP A 31 5.99 2.12 17.63
C ASP A 31 4.66 1.49 18.12
N PHE A 32 3.60 1.62 17.33
CA PHE A 32 2.31 1.06 17.66
C PHE A 32 2.33 -0.47 17.59
N ARG A 33 1.44 -1.13 18.35
CA ARG A 33 1.34 -2.61 18.38
C ARG A 33 1.13 -3.22 16.98
N ILE A 34 0.54 -2.47 16.05
CA ILE A 34 0.38 -2.87 14.66
C ILE A 34 1.37 -2.06 13.84
N SER A 35 2.39 -2.74 13.29
CA SER A 35 3.37 -2.12 12.42
C SER A 35 2.70 -1.41 11.23
N PRO A 36 3.16 -0.20 10.84
CA PRO A 36 2.61 0.53 9.69
C PRO A 36 2.60 -0.28 8.38
N TYR A 37 3.48 -1.28 8.26
CA TYR A 37 3.46 -2.27 7.18
C TYR A 37 2.08 -2.93 6.97
N PHE A 38 1.36 -3.21 8.06
CA PHE A 38 0.03 -3.83 7.97
C PHE A 38 -1.01 -2.93 7.31
N TRP A 39 -0.85 -1.60 7.37
CA TRP A 39 -1.78 -0.69 6.71
C TRP A 39 -1.75 -0.89 5.19
N ILE A 40 -0.57 -1.16 4.63
CA ILE A 40 -0.40 -1.45 3.20
C ILE A 40 -0.99 -2.81 2.84
N LEU A 41 -0.80 -3.83 3.69
CA LEU A 41 -1.43 -5.14 3.48
C LEU A 41 -2.96 -5.06 3.53
N ILE A 42 -3.51 -4.31 4.48
CA ILE A 42 -4.95 -4.09 4.60
C ILE A 42 -5.46 -3.36 3.36
N ALA A 43 -4.79 -2.31 2.92
CA ALA A 43 -5.16 -1.58 1.70
C ALA A 43 -5.19 -2.51 0.47
N MET A 44 -4.16 -3.34 0.30
CA MET A 44 -4.08 -4.32 -0.79
C MET A 44 -5.22 -5.34 -0.73
N ALA A 45 -5.47 -5.91 0.46
CA ALA A 45 -6.57 -6.86 0.67
C ALA A 45 -7.94 -6.24 0.37
N LEU A 46 -8.17 -5.00 0.82
CA LEU A 46 -9.41 -4.26 0.55
C LEU A 46 -9.61 -4.03 -0.96
N PHE A 47 -8.55 -3.68 -1.68
CA PHE A 47 -8.64 -3.51 -3.13
C PHE A 47 -9.00 -4.81 -3.83
N GLU A 48 -8.35 -5.92 -3.46
CA GLU A 48 -8.63 -7.22 -4.06
C GLU A 48 -10.03 -7.71 -3.76
N LEU A 49 -10.52 -7.53 -2.53
CA LEU A 49 -11.90 -7.85 -2.17
C LEU A 49 -12.89 -7.01 -2.98
N ALA A 50 -12.63 -5.71 -3.15
CA ALA A 50 -13.46 -4.83 -3.96
C ALA A 50 -13.44 -5.21 -5.45
N ALA A 51 -12.27 -5.59 -5.98
CA ALA A 51 -12.12 -6.05 -7.36
C ALA A 51 -12.85 -7.39 -7.59
N PHE A 52 -12.73 -8.32 -6.64
CA PHE A 52 -13.44 -9.60 -6.65
C PHE A 52 -14.96 -9.40 -6.60
N ALA A 53 -15.45 -8.54 -5.71
CA ALA A 53 -16.87 -8.21 -5.58
C ALA A 53 -17.42 -7.57 -6.87
N ARG A 54 -16.67 -6.63 -7.49
CA ARG A 54 -17.06 -6.04 -8.79
C ARG A 54 -17.08 -7.06 -9.93
N GLY A 55 -16.13 -7.98 -9.93
CA GLY A 55 -16.03 -9.05 -10.92
C GLY A 55 -17.00 -10.21 -10.72
N ARG A 56 -17.86 -10.17 -9.70
CA ARG A 56 -18.78 -11.26 -9.29
C ARG A 56 -18.06 -12.62 -9.14
N GLY A 57 -16.79 -12.59 -8.73
CA GLY A 57 -15.97 -13.80 -8.58
C GLY A 57 -15.57 -14.51 -9.88
N ALA A 58 -15.63 -13.83 -11.02
CA ALA A 58 -15.19 -14.41 -12.29
C ALA A 58 -13.68 -14.76 -12.26
N PRO A 59 -13.28 -15.97 -12.72
CA PRO A 59 -11.87 -16.32 -12.88
C PRO A 59 -11.15 -15.30 -13.76
N GLY A 60 -10.02 -14.76 -13.27
CA GLY A 60 -9.26 -13.69 -13.95
C GLY A 60 -9.47 -12.28 -13.37
N THR A 61 -10.33 -12.10 -12.37
CA THR A 61 -10.44 -10.83 -11.62
C THR A 61 -9.39 -10.70 -10.52
N MET A 62 -8.72 -11.79 -10.15
CA MET A 62 -7.57 -11.76 -9.23
C MET A 62 -6.36 -11.16 -9.93
N LEU A 63 -5.69 -10.25 -9.24
CA LEU A 63 -4.46 -9.63 -9.73
C LEU A 63 -3.36 -10.69 -9.83
N ALA A 64 -2.58 -10.61 -10.91
CA ALA A 64 -1.39 -11.44 -11.07
C ALA A 64 -0.40 -11.18 -9.92
N ILE A 65 0.26 -12.24 -9.44
CA ILE A 65 1.13 -12.16 -8.26
C ILE A 65 2.27 -11.16 -8.45
N GLU A 66 2.79 -11.02 -9.67
CA GLU A 66 3.86 -10.07 -10.00
C GLU A 66 3.39 -8.63 -9.82
N ILE A 67 2.12 -8.34 -10.17
CA ILE A 67 1.54 -7.00 -10.01
C ILE A 67 1.28 -6.71 -8.54
N ARG A 68 0.80 -7.70 -7.78
CA ARG A 68 0.59 -7.58 -6.32
C ARG A 68 1.89 -7.24 -5.61
N LEU A 69 2.96 -7.98 -5.92
CA LEU A 69 4.30 -7.74 -5.39
C LEU A 69 4.83 -6.35 -5.78
N LEU A 70 4.69 -5.96 -7.05
CA LEU A 70 5.16 -4.65 -7.52
C LEU A 70 4.42 -3.52 -6.79
N GLY A 71 3.10 -3.58 -6.69
CA GLY A 71 2.30 -2.59 -5.98
C GLY A 71 2.63 -2.54 -4.49
N PHE A 72 2.84 -3.70 -3.86
CA PHE A 72 3.25 -3.81 -2.47
C PHE A 72 4.60 -3.12 -2.22
N VAL A 73 5.63 -3.49 -2.98
CA VAL A 73 6.97 -2.90 -2.87
C VAL A 73 6.91 -1.39 -3.09
N LEU A 74 6.18 -0.95 -4.10
CA LEU A 74 6.04 0.47 -4.43
C LEU A 74 5.40 1.27 -3.28
N ALA A 75 4.35 0.73 -2.66
CA ALA A 75 3.70 1.38 -1.52
C ALA A 75 4.62 1.44 -0.28
N ILE A 76 5.36 0.37 0.00
CA ILE A 76 6.33 0.35 1.11
C ILE A 76 7.45 1.35 0.87
N VAL A 77 8.02 1.39 -0.34
CA VAL A 77 9.06 2.36 -0.70
C VAL A 77 8.54 3.78 -0.49
N LEU A 78 7.32 4.11 -0.90
CA LEU A 78 6.74 5.44 -0.69
C LEU A 78 6.48 5.74 0.79
N MET A 79 5.92 4.78 1.53
CA MET A 79 5.65 4.90 2.97
C MET A 79 6.94 5.19 3.76
N VAL A 80 8.07 4.63 3.31
CA VAL A 80 9.39 4.79 3.92
C VAL A 80 10.11 6.05 3.43
N ALA A 81 10.08 6.30 2.12
CA ALA A 81 10.78 7.43 1.51
C ALA A 81 10.20 8.77 1.94
N VAL A 82 8.87 8.89 2.06
CA VAL A 82 8.22 10.16 2.44
C VAL A 82 8.72 10.68 3.80
N PRO A 83 8.73 9.89 4.89
CA PRO A 83 9.27 10.37 6.16
C PRO A 83 10.77 10.67 6.14
N ILE A 84 11.57 9.89 5.40
CA ILE A 84 13.01 10.14 5.25
C ILE A 84 13.24 11.50 4.59
N LEU A 85 12.55 11.76 3.48
CA LEU A 85 12.66 13.02 2.74
C LEU A 85 12.13 14.21 3.54
N ALA A 86 11.17 13.99 4.43
CA ALA A 86 10.66 15.01 5.35
C ALA A 86 11.58 15.29 6.55
N GLY A 87 12.75 14.64 6.66
CA GLY A 87 13.69 14.83 7.77
C GLY A 87 13.21 14.21 9.08
N SER A 88 12.18 13.36 9.04
CA SER A 88 11.72 12.64 10.23
C SER A 88 12.71 11.53 10.55
N PRO A 89 13.16 11.37 11.82
CA PRO A 89 14.16 10.38 12.18
C PRO A 89 13.67 8.98 11.79
N ALA A 90 14.30 8.37 10.80
CA ALA A 90 13.90 7.09 10.22
C ALA A 90 14.22 5.94 11.18
N ARG A 91 13.38 5.75 12.21
CA ARG A 91 13.29 4.48 12.93
C ARG A 91 12.23 3.64 12.21
N LEU A 92 12.69 2.75 11.35
CA LEU A 92 11.85 1.84 10.56
C LEU A 92 11.83 0.43 11.15
N PHE A 93 12.57 0.21 12.24
CA PHE A 93 12.71 -1.02 13.00
C PHE A 93 13.02 -0.68 14.45
#